data_AF-A0A4P6FYV8-F1
#
_entry.id   AF-A0A4P6FYV8-F1
#
_cell.length_a   1.000
_cell.length_b   1.000
_cell.length_c   1.000
_cell.angle_alpha   90.00
_cell.angle_beta   90.00
_cell.angle_gamma   90.00
#
_symmetry.space_group_name_H-M   'P 1'
#
loop_
_entity.id
_entity.type
_entity.pdbx_description
1 polymer ?
#
loop_
_entity_poly.entity_id
_entity_poly.type
_entity_poly.pdbx_seq_one_letter_code
_entity_poly.pdbx_strand_id
1 'polypeptide(L)' 'MDTANGLSPAEKRSLRTIAFALDRYEPFVAHSVPERTLRHLLDEGLASEGPSSRPAVGEKGYKLTDRGWDTVRQVWTR' A
#
# COMPACT_ATOMS: atom_id res chain seq x y z
N MET A 1 10.03 -17.22 6.78
CA MET A 1 10.86 -16.68 5.67
C MET A 1 10.64 -15.18 5.68
N ASP A 2 11.64 -14.41 6.12
CA ASP A 2 11.57 -12.95 6.26
C ASP A 2 11.54 -12.27 4.88
N THR A 3 10.36 -12.05 4.32
CA THR A 3 10.16 -11.38 3.02
C THR A 3 10.57 -9.90 3.05
N ALA A 4 10.73 -9.30 4.23
CA ALA A 4 11.09 -7.88 4.39
C ALA A 4 12.59 -7.58 4.20
N ASN A 5 13.47 -8.59 4.22
CA ASN A 5 14.92 -8.39 4.04
C ASN A 5 15.34 -8.23 2.57
N GLY A 6 14.43 -8.46 1.62
CA GLY A 6 14.71 -8.33 0.18
C GLY A 6 14.50 -6.93 -0.39
N LEU A 7 13.92 -6.00 0.37
CA LEU A 7 13.54 -4.68 -0.16
C LEU A 7 14.71 -3.68 -0.11
N SER A 8 14.96 -3.05 -1.26
CA SER A 8 15.90 -1.96 -1.42
C SER A 8 15.49 -0.72 -0.62
N PRO A 9 16.43 0.20 -0.32
CA PRO A 9 16.12 1.46 0.35
C PRO A 9 15.08 2.33 -0.38
N ALA A 10 15.01 2.23 -1.72
CA ALA A 10 14.01 2.94 -2.52
C ALA A 10 12.60 2.35 -2.29
N GLU A 11 12.48 1.03 -2.29
CA GLU A 11 11.20 0.35 -2.04
C GLU A 11 10.68 0.64 -0.63
N LYS A 12 11.56 0.65 0.37
CA LYS A 12 11.20 1.04 1.75
C LYS A 12 10.67 2.47 1.85
N ARG A 13 11.26 3.41 1.11
CA ARG A 13 10.78 4.80 1.06
C ARG A 13 9.41 4.90 0.40
N SER A 14 9.22 4.24 -0.74
CA SER A 14 7.92 4.19 -1.41
C SER A 14 6.84 3.62 -0.49
N LEU A 15 7.13 2.53 0.23
CA LEU A 15 6.19 1.92 1.18
C LEU A 15 5.75 2.88 2.29
N ARG A 16 6.69 3.67 2.83
CA ARG A 16 6.40 4.70 3.85
C ARG A 16 5.51 5.82 3.32
N THR A 17 5.80 6.34 2.13
CA THR A 17 4.98 7.38 1.50
C THR A 17 3.56 6.89 1.25
N ILE A 18 3.41 5.63 0.82
CA ILE A 18 2.12 5.00 0.57
C ILE A 18 1.35 4.83 1.88
N ALA A 19 1.97 4.30 2.92
CA ALA A 19 1.34 4.15 4.24
C ALA A 19 0.83 5.48 4.81
N PHE A 20 1.63 6.55 4.71
CA PHE A 20 1.23 7.88 5.15
C PHE A 20 0.05 8.44 4.35
N ALA A 21 0.04 8.23 3.03
CA ALA A 21 -1.08 8.65 2.19
C ALA A 21 -2.36 7.87 2.51
N LEU A 22 -2.26 6.57 2.82
CA LEU A 22 -3.39 5.72 3.18
C LEU A 22 -4.00 6.12 4.53
N ASP A 23 -3.16 6.31 5.55
CA ASP A 23 -3.58 6.76 6.89
C ASP A 23 -4.35 8.09 6.85
N ARG A 24 -3.94 8.99 5.96
CA ARG A 24 -4.52 10.34 5.84
C ARG A 24 -5.70 10.44 4.88
N TYR A 25 -5.77 9.61 3.86
CA TYR A 25 -6.65 9.85 2.71
C TYR A 25 -7.50 8.65 2.30
N GLU A 26 -7.58 7.57 3.09
CA GLU A 26 -8.43 6.43 2.75
C GLU A 26 -9.86 6.86 2.33
N PRO A 27 -10.37 6.29 1.22
CA PRO A 27 -9.67 5.46 0.21
C PRO A 27 -8.80 6.32 -0.73
N PHE A 28 -7.50 6.00 -0.90
CA PHE A 28 -6.56 6.70 -1.81
C PHE A 28 -5.43 5.76 -2.27
N VAL A 29 -4.68 5.96 -3.36
CA VAL A 29 -4.94 6.39 -4.75
C VAL A 29 -3.97 5.54 -5.54
N ALA A 30 -4.50 4.79 -6.52
CA ALA A 30 -3.72 3.93 -7.40
C ALA A 30 -2.52 4.66 -8.03
N HIS A 31 -2.67 5.96 -8.29
CA HIS A 31 -1.73 6.77 -9.06
C HIS A 31 -0.44 7.14 -8.33
N SER A 32 -0.37 7.02 -7.00
CA SER A 32 0.84 7.34 -6.24
C SER A 32 1.76 6.13 -6.05
N VAL A 33 1.29 4.94 -6.42
CA VAL A 33 2.02 3.68 -6.32
C VAL A 33 2.38 3.21 -7.72
N PRO A 34 3.64 2.87 -8.01
CA PRO A 34 3.96 2.22 -9.28
C PRO A 34 3.08 0.97 -9.47
N GLU A 35 2.46 0.82 -10.64
CA GLU A 35 1.49 -0.25 -10.92
C GLU A 35 2.02 -1.65 -10.57
N ARG A 36 3.30 -1.90 -10.85
CA ARG A 36 3.98 -3.16 -10.49
C ARG A 36 3.99 -3.42 -8.99
N THR A 37 4.25 -2.39 -8.20
CA THR A 37 4.24 -2.47 -6.73
C THR A 37 2.82 -2.70 -6.23
N LEU A 38 1.84 -1.98 -6.78
CA LEU A 38 0.43 -2.16 -6.40
C LEU A 38 -0.05 -3.59 -6.68
N ARG A 39 0.27 -4.13 -7.86
CA ARG A 39 -0.06 -5.51 -8.24
C ARG A 39 0.53 -6.53 -7.27
N HIS A 40 1.81 -6.37 -6.93
CA HIS A 40 2.45 -7.25 -5.96
C HIS A 40 1.78 -7.17 -4.57
N LEU A 41 1.40 -5.98 -4.10
CA LEU A 41 0.70 -5.84 -2.81
C LEU A 41 -0.69 -6.49 -2.80
N LEU A 42 -1.39 -6.49 -3.95
CA LEU A 42 -2.65 -7.20 -4.12
C LEU A 42 -2.45 -8.72 -4.13
N ASP A 43 -1.47 -9.21 -4.89
CA ASP A 43 -1.13 -10.64 -4.99
C ASP A 43 -0.73 -11.23 -3.64
N GLU A 44 -0.01 -10.46 -2.82
CA GLU A 44 0.39 -10.84 -1.46
C GLU A 44 -0.75 -10.73 -0.42
N GLY A 45 -1.92 -10.19 -0.81
CA GLY A 45 -3.06 -9.97 0.08
C GLY A 45 -2.84 -8.87 1.11
N LEU A 46 -1.91 -7.95 0.85
CA LEU A 46 -1.59 -6.81 1.72
C LEU A 46 -2.47 -5.60 1.41
N ALA A 47 -3.02 -5.54 0.20
CA ALA A 47 -3.98 -4.54 -0.22
C ALA A 47 -5.24 -5.19 -0.81
N SER A 48 -6.32 -4.42 -0.88
CA SER A 48 -7.56 -4.80 -1.56
C SER A 48 -8.05 -3.66 -2.45
N GLU A 49 -8.56 -4.02 -3.62
CA GLU A 49 -9.30 -3.12 -4.52
C GLU A 49 -10.78 -3.04 -4.10
N GLY A 50 -11.39 -1.86 -4.23
CA GLY A 50 -12.81 -1.67 -3.99
C GLY A 50 -13.38 -0.48 -4.77
N PRO A 51 -14.72 -0.34 -4.82
CA PRO A 51 -15.35 0.79 -5.49
C PRO A 51 -14.95 2.10 -4.79
N SER A 52 -14.61 3.10 -5.59
CA SER A 52 -14.34 4.46 -5.13
C SER A 52 -15.36 5.42 -5.72
N SER A 53 -15.98 6.21 -4.84
CA SER A 53 -16.85 7.33 -5.21
C SER A 53 -16.11 8.67 -5.22
N ARG A 54 -14.78 8.67 -5.04
CA ARG A 54 -13.97 9.90 -4.98
C ARG A 54 -13.48 10.29 -6.37
N PRO A 55 -13.82 11.49 -6.88
CA PRO A 55 -13.44 11.92 -8.24
C PRO A 55 -11.93 11.88 -8.51
N ALA A 56 -11.10 12.15 -7.49
CA ALA A 56 -9.63 12.15 -7.62
C ALA A 56 -9.00 10.76 -7.71
N VAL A 57 -9.76 9.69 -7.45
CA VAL A 57 -9.29 8.30 -7.39
C VAL A 57 -9.79 7.48 -8.58
N GLY A 58 -10.84 7.95 -9.26
CA GLY A 58 -11.57 7.19 -10.27
C GLY A 58 -12.53 6.17 -9.65
N GLU A 59 -13.06 5.28 -10.49
CA GLU A 59 -14.09 4.29 -10.12
C GLU A 59 -13.59 3.23 -9.12
N LYS A 60 -12.27 3.05 -9.02
CA LYS A 60 -11.61 2.00 -8.23
C LYS A 60 -10.58 2.61 -7.29
N GLY A 61 -10.70 2.30 -6.00
CA GLY A 61 -9.76 2.67 -4.96
C GLY A 61 -9.05 1.44 -4.38
N TYR A 62 -7.96 1.69 -3.66
CA TYR A 62 -7.17 0.67 -3.01
C TYR A 62 -7.02 1.02 -1.53
N LYS A 63 -7.00 0.01 -0.67
CA LYS A 63 -6.76 0.13 0.77
C LYS A 63 -5.90 -1.01 1.27
N LEU A 64 -5.23 -0.84 2.40
CA LEU A 64 -4.54 -1.95 3.06
C LEU A 64 -5.54 -2.90 3.70
N THR A 65 -5.20 -4.18 3.71
CA THR A 65 -5.88 -5.18 4.54
C THR A 65 -5.36 -5.09 5.98
N ASP A 66 -6.00 -5.78 6.92
CA ASP A 66 -5.49 -5.90 8.30
C ASP A 66 -4.05 -6.44 8.31
N ARG A 67 -3.76 -7.44 7.47
CA ARG A 67 -2.41 -7.98 7.26
C ARG A 67 -1.45 -6.94 6.68
N GLY A 68 -1.92 -6.10 5.77
CA GLY A 68 -1.17 -4.96 5.24
C GLY A 68 -0.76 -3.97 6.33
N TRP A 69 -1.70 -3.59 7.18
CA TRP A 69 -1.46 -2.71 8.33
C TRP A 69 -0.49 -3.31 9.34
N ASP A 70 -0.61 -4.60 9.65
CA ASP A 70 0.32 -5.28 10.54
C ASP A 70 1.75 -5.33 9.98
N THR A 71 1.88 -5.55 8.66
CA THR A 71 3.18 -5.49 7.97
C THR A 71 3.79 -4.10 8.06
N VAL A 72 3.00 -3.05 7.85
CA VAL A 72 3.46 -1.66 8.00
C VAL A 72 3.94 -1.40 9.43
N ARG A 73 3.17 -1.83 10.45
CA ARG A 73 3.54 -1.66 11.86
C ARG A 73 4.87 -2.33 12.19
N GLN A 74 5.11 -3.55 11.69
CA GLN A 74 6.38 -4.27 11.90
C GLN A 74 7.57 -3.58 11.21
N VAL A 75 7.33 -2.91 10.08
CA VAL A 75 8.33 -2.12 9.36
C VAL A 75 8.58 -0.75 10.04
N TRP A 76 7.62 -0.21 10.78
CA TRP A 76 7.73 1.08 11.48
C TRP A 76 8.46 1.02 12.82
N THR A 77 8.36 -0.07 13.57
CA THR A 77 9.05 -0.24 14.86
C THR A 77 10.53 -0.64 14.73
N ARG A 78 11.05 -0.74 13.50
CA ARG A 78 12.46 -1.03 13.18
C ARG A 78 13.10 0.13 12.42
#